data_AF-A0A7U9R926-F1
#
_entry.id   AF-A0A7U9R926-F1
#
_cell.length_a   1.000
_cell.length_b   1.000
_cell.length_c   1.000
_cell.angle_alpha   90.00
_cell.angle_beta   90.00
_cell.angle_gamma   90.00
#
_symmetry.space_group_name_H-M   'P 1'
#
loop_
_entity.id
_entity.type
_entity.pdbx_description
1 polymer ?
#
loop_
_entity_poly.entity_id
_entity_poly.type
_entity_poly.pdbx_seq_one_letter_code
_entity_poly.pdbx_strand_id
1 'polypeptide(L)'
;MKRMHKILFAVFCAGVLLTGIGVGVLFTEFSALAYGGREILGKTDMQTENFDVEFEPGEEKIAITGGYEWKQDEVLTDARVPENTVRFCVTYNKERMAPRPRWAEEYDEIVLMSRWVSTEDDMELMMKAKDVFLENLKAGRLVSFDTLGIEEVTAIVNPANKDDVYLVW
;
A
#
# COMPACT_ATOMS: atom_id res chain seq x y z
N MET A 1 22.50 -2.75 -13.86
CA MET A 1 22.22 -3.38 -15.18
C MET A 1 23.19 -2.87 -16.25
N LYS A 2 23.98 -3.77 -16.89
CA LYS A 2 24.99 -3.42 -17.91
C LYS A 2 24.33 -2.78 -19.15
N ARG A 3 24.98 -1.77 -19.77
CA ARG A 3 24.49 -0.97 -20.93
C ARG A 3 23.82 -1.82 -22.02
N MET A 4 24.37 -3.00 -22.32
CA MET A 4 23.88 -3.92 -23.35
C MET A 4 22.49 -4.51 -23.05
N HIS A 5 22.15 -4.75 -21.77
CA HIS A 5 20.84 -5.30 -21.39
C HIS A 5 19.72 -4.27 -21.57
N LYS A 6 20.04 -2.98 -21.36
CA LYS A 6 19.10 -1.87 -21.61
C LYS A 6 18.78 -1.73 -23.10
N ILE A 7 19.78 -1.94 -23.96
CA ILE A 7 19.63 -1.85 -25.42
C ILE A 7 18.79 -3.02 -25.94
N LEU A 8 19.06 -4.25 -25.50
CA LEU A 8 18.25 -5.41 -25.90
C LEU A 8 16.80 -5.30 -25.44
N PHE A 9 16.56 -4.81 -24.23
CA PHE A 9 15.20 -4.58 -23.73
C PHE A 9 14.46 -3.54 -24.58
N ALA A 10 15.13 -2.44 -24.97
CA ALA A 10 14.55 -1.43 -25.85
C ALA A 10 14.20 -1.97 -27.25
N VAL A 11 15.08 -2.79 -27.84
CA VAL A 11 14.84 -3.43 -29.15
C VAL A 11 13.70 -4.45 -29.08
N PHE A 12 13.61 -5.21 -27.98
CA PHE A 12 12.53 -6.16 -27.76
C PHE A 12 11.16 -5.45 -27.64
N CYS A 13 11.07 -4.39 -26.84
CA CYS A 13 9.86 -3.58 -26.72
C CYS A 13 9.47 -2.95 -28.06
N ALA A 14 10.44 -2.45 -28.84
CA ALA A 14 10.19 -1.91 -30.17
C ALA A 14 9.64 -2.98 -31.14
N GLY A 15 10.19 -4.20 -31.13
CA GLY A 15 9.73 -5.29 -31.99
C GLY A 15 8.30 -5.75 -31.69
N VAL A 16 7.92 -5.82 -30.41
CA VAL A 16 6.55 -6.18 -29.98
C VAL A 16 5.54 -5.11 -30.40
N LEU A 17 5.92 -3.82 -30.32
CA LEU A 17 5.08 -2.70 -30.76
C LEU A 17 4.86 -2.70 -32.28
N LEU A 18 5.90 -3.00 -33.06
CA LEU A 18 5.86 -2.96 -34.53
C LEU A 18 5.04 -4.11 -35.16
N THR A 19 4.83 -5.21 -34.44
CA THR A 19 4.22 -6.44 -34.99
C THR A 19 2.74 -6.61 -34.63
N GLY A 20 2.23 -5.95 -33.59
CA GLY A 20 0.83 -6.09 -33.15
C GLY A 20 -0.12 -4.98 -33.61
N ILE A 21 0.38 -3.77 -33.84
CA ILE A 21 -0.42 -2.59 -34.16
C ILE A 21 0.35 -1.86 -35.28
N GLY A 22 -0.23 -1.71 -36.47
CA GLY A 22 0.48 -1.14 -37.61
C GLY A 22 1.14 0.22 -37.29
N VAL A 23 2.42 0.36 -37.68
CA VAL A 23 3.31 1.51 -37.44
C VAL A 23 2.72 2.87 -37.84
N GLY A 24 1.80 2.89 -38.82
CA GLY A 24 1.22 4.13 -39.36
C GLY A 24 0.13 4.79 -38.50
N VAL A 25 -0.57 4.04 -37.65
CA VAL A 25 -1.57 4.58 -36.70
C VAL A 25 -0.89 5.04 -35.39
N LEU A 26 0.24 4.40 -35.04
CA LEU A 26 0.99 4.61 -33.80
C LEU A 26 1.58 6.02 -33.64
N PHE A 27 2.05 6.69 -34.70
CA PHE A 27 2.80 7.96 -34.53
C PHE A 27 1.92 9.22 -34.38
N THR A 28 0.69 9.23 -34.91
CA THR A 28 -0.22 10.38 -34.78
C THR A 28 -1.01 10.38 -33.48
N GLU A 29 -1.34 9.21 -32.91
CA GLU A 29 -2.13 9.11 -31.67
C GLU A 29 -1.28 9.15 -30.40
N PHE A 30 -0.03 8.66 -30.42
CA PHE A 30 0.78 8.55 -29.19
C PHE A 30 1.36 9.88 -28.68
N SER A 31 1.48 10.91 -29.53
CA SER A 31 1.95 12.25 -29.08
C SER A 31 0.87 13.04 -28.32
N ALA A 32 -0.38 12.56 -28.31
CA ALA A 32 -1.51 13.20 -27.63
C ALA A 32 -1.97 12.44 -26.38
N LEU A 33 -1.24 11.41 -25.94
CA LEU A 33 -1.63 10.62 -24.78
C LEU A 33 -1.60 11.46 -23.51
N ALA A 34 -2.75 11.53 -22.83
CA ALA A 34 -2.87 12.18 -21.53
C ALA A 34 -2.74 11.14 -20.40
N TYR A 35 -2.24 11.57 -19.24
CA TYR A 35 -2.35 10.74 -18.04
C TYR A 35 -3.80 10.71 -17.57
N GLY A 36 -4.39 9.52 -17.56
CA GLY A 36 -5.79 9.28 -17.22
C GLY A 36 -6.06 9.11 -15.73
N GLY A 37 -5.02 9.11 -14.88
CA GLY A 37 -5.15 8.91 -13.45
C GLY A 37 -4.87 7.47 -13.00
N ARG A 38 -5.34 7.16 -11.80
CA ARG A 38 -5.22 5.85 -11.15
C ARG A 38 -6.53 5.08 -11.24
N GLU A 39 -6.43 3.83 -11.68
CA GLU A 39 -7.51 2.86 -11.71
C GLU A 39 -7.30 1.86 -10.57
N ILE A 40 -8.30 1.67 -9.71
CA ILE A 40 -8.25 0.69 -8.62
C ILE A 40 -8.67 -0.67 -9.16
N LEU A 41 -7.82 -1.67 -8.93
CA LEU A 41 -8.08 -3.06 -9.30
C LEU A 41 -8.36 -3.93 -8.09
N GLY A 42 -9.22 -4.92 -8.33
CA GLY A 42 -9.57 -5.95 -7.36
C GLY A 42 -10.75 -5.58 -6.48
N LYS A 43 -11.12 -6.50 -5.61
CA LYS A 43 -12.20 -6.29 -4.64
C LYS A 43 -11.77 -5.23 -3.64
N THR A 44 -12.73 -4.38 -3.28
CA THR A 44 -12.52 -3.27 -2.36
C THR A 44 -13.63 -3.27 -1.31
N ASP A 45 -13.23 -3.47 -0.06
CA ASP A 45 -14.07 -3.28 1.13
C ASP A 45 -13.22 -2.51 2.16
N MET A 46 -13.27 -1.18 2.06
CA MET A 46 -12.51 -0.30 2.94
C MET A 46 -13.20 -0.20 4.29
N GLN A 47 -12.49 -0.56 5.35
CA GLN A 47 -12.96 -0.50 6.73
C GLN A 47 -11.94 0.23 7.60
N THR A 48 -12.45 0.91 8.62
CA THR A 48 -11.64 1.50 9.68
C THR A 48 -11.94 0.74 10.95
N GLU A 49 -10.95 0.03 11.48
CA GLU A 49 -11.06 -0.76 12.71
C GLU A 49 -9.99 -0.35 13.71
N ASN A 50 -10.31 -0.52 15.00
CA ASN A 50 -9.38 -0.29 16.10
C ASN A 50 -8.80 -1.63 16.57
N PHE A 51 -7.49 -1.67 16.72
CA PHE A 51 -6.76 -2.81 17.23
C PHE A 51 -5.95 -2.39 18.45
N ASP A 52 -6.30 -2.95 19.60
CA ASP A 52 -5.65 -2.65 20.87
C ASP A 52 -4.56 -3.68 21.15
N VAL A 53 -3.37 -3.18 21.50
CA VAL A 53 -2.24 -4.00 21.94
C VAL A 53 -1.85 -3.55 23.33
N GLU A 54 -2.03 -4.45 24.29
CA GLU A 54 -1.52 -4.29 25.65
C GLU A 54 -0.01 -4.53 25.66
N PHE A 55 0.70 -3.73 26.45
CA PHE A 55 2.15 -3.84 26.65
C PHE A 55 2.49 -3.58 28.12
N GLU A 56 3.67 -3.97 28.56
CA GLU A 56 4.14 -3.64 29.92
C GLU A 56 5.19 -2.53 29.83
N PRO A 57 4.97 -1.35 30.46
CA PRO A 57 5.96 -0.28 30.47
C PRO A 57 7.24 -0.74 31.20
N GLY A 58 8.37 -0.60 30.54
CA GLY A 58 9.70 -0.86 31.11
C GLY A 58 10.39 0.42 31.61
N GLU A 59 11.68 0.31 31.95
CA GLU A 59 12.53 1.49 32.21
C GLU A 59 12.86 2.26 30.93
N GLU A 60 12.91 1.56 29.80
CA GLU A 60 13.15 2.13 28.47
C GLU A 60 11.86 2.35 27.70
N LYS A 61 11.88 3.30 26.76
CA LYS A 61 10.73 3.55 25.88
C LYS A 61 10.58 2.42 24.88
N ILE A 62 9.34 2.01 24.64
CA ILE A 62 8.97 0.97 23.67
C ILE A 62 8.76 1.60 22.30
N ALA A 63 9.33 1.00 21.26
CA ALA A 63 9.17 1.49 19.90
C ALA A 63 7.83 1.05 19.31
N ILE A 64 7.09 1.97 18.68
CA ILE A 64 5.94 1.68 17.85
C ILE A 64 6.39 1.74 16.39
N THR A 65 6.30 0.61 15.69
CA THR A 65 6.79 0.48 14.31
C THR A 65 5.81 -0.28 13.43
N GLY A 66 5.96 -0.17 12.12
CA GLY A 66 5.10 -0.80 11.14
C GLY A 66 5.66 -0.60 9.73
N GLY A 67 5.47 -1.60 8.86
CA GLY A 67 5.94 -1.54 7.47
C GLY A 67 5.11 -0.61 6.56
N TYR A 68 4.58 0.48 7.11
CA TYR A 68 3.64 1.40 6.45
C TYR A 68 4.11 2.83 6.63
N GLU A 69 3.86 3.67 5.64
CA GLU A 69 4.06 5.11 5.77
C GLU A 69 3.05 5.67 6.78
N TRP A 70 3.51 5.97 8.00
CA TRP A 70 2.64 6.67 8.94
C TRP A 70 2.42 8.10 8.46
N LYS A 71 1.20 8.63 8.65
CA LYS A 71 0.93 10.05 8.39
C LYS A 71 1.18 10.92 9.63
N GLN A 72 1.46 10.30 10.78
CA GLN A 72 1.58 10.96 12.08
C GLN A 72 3.03 11.14 12.52
N ASP A 73 3.50 12.37 12.68
CA ASP A 73 4.89 12.63 13.10
C ASP A 73 5.17 12.23 14.56
N GLU A 74 4.12 12.15 15.40
CA GLU A 74 4.20 11.87 16.83
C GLU A 74 3.09 10.90 17.28
N VAL A 75 3.31 10.24 18.41
CA VAL A 75 2.29 9.40 19.05
C VAL A 75 1.15 10.29 19.57
N LEU A 76 -0.07 10.00 19.13
CA LEU A 76 -1.27 10.72 19.58
C LEU A 76 -1.72 10.19 20.95
N THR A 77 -2.36 11.05 21.74
CA THR A 77 -2.86 10.68 23.06
C THR A 77 -4.36 10.86 23.19
N ASP A 78 -5.05 9.89 23.80
CA ASP A 78 -6.48 9.94 24.10
C ASP A 78 -6.77 9.20 25.42
N ALA A 79 -7.38 9.89 26.38
CA ALA A 79 -7.71 9.32 27.69
C ALA A 79 -8.75 8.18 27.64
N ARG A 80 -9.40 7.95 26.49
CA ARG A 80 -10.30 6.81 26.26
C ARG A 80 -9.56 5.52 25.93
N VAL A 81 -8.26 5.59 25.63
CA VAL A 81 -7.42 4.40 25.48
C VAL A 81 -7.03 3.93 26.89
N PRO A 82 -7.18 2.63 27.22
CA PRO A 82 -6.73 2.11 28.50
C PRO A 82 -5.23 2.40 28.72
N GLU A 83 -4.83 2.50 29.99
CA GLU A 83 -3.40 2.55 30.32
C GLU A 83 -2.69 1.29 29.80
N ASN A 84 -1.41 1.44 29.48
CA ASN A 84 -0.53 0.38 28.99
C ASN A 84 -1.06 -0.30 27.71
N THR A 85 -1.76 0.49 26.87
CA THR A 85 -2.35 0.02 25.62
C THR A 85 -2.02 0.98 24.48
N VAL A 86 -1.57 0.43 23.36
CA VAL A 86 -1.50 1.14 22.08
C VAL A 86 -2.71 0.75 21.24
N ARG A 87 -3.53 1.74 20.86
CA ARG A 87 -4.63 1.58 19.92
C ARG A 87 -4.17 1.97 18.52
N PHE A 88 -4.15 1.01 17.62
CA PHE A 88 -4.00 1.25 16.19
C PHE A 88 -5.37 1.46 15.56
N CYS A 89 -5.62 2.65 15.02
CA CYS A 89 -6.76 2.91 14.15
C CYS A 89 -6.28 2.77 12.70
N VAL A 90 -6.76 1.72 12.02
CA VAL A 90 -6.25 1.31 10.71
C VAL A 90 -7.39 1.34 9.70
N THR A 91 -7.20 2.09 8.62
CA THR A 91 -8.07 2.08 7.44
C THR A 91 -7.46 1.18 6.38
N TYR A 92 -8.15 0.10 6.03
CA TYR A 92 -7.62 -0.95 5.15
C TYR A 92 -8.71 -1.64 4.33
N ASN A 93 -8.29 -2.29 3.25
CA ASN A 93 -9.13 -3.13 2.41
C ASN A 93 -9.20 -4.55 2.99
N LYS A 94 -10.33 -4.92 3.58
CA LYS A 94 -10.56 -6.22 4.23
C LYS A 94 -10.49 -7.41 3.29
N GLU A 95 -10.82 -7.20 2.02
CA GLU A 95 -10.73 -8.22 0.98
C GLU A 95 -9.27 -8.51 0.58
N ARG A 96 -8.31 -7.70 1.03
CA ARG A 96 -6.89 -7.81 0.61
C ARG A 96 -5.92 -7.99 1.77
N MET A 97 -6.13 -7.29 2.86
CA MET A 97 -5.20 -7.22 3.99
C MET A 97 -5.93 -7.47 5.31
N ALA A 98 -5.21 -8.05 6.27
CA ALA A 98 -5.66 -8.21 7.64
C ALA A 98 -4.57 -7.63 8.58
N PRO A 99 -4.81 -6.45 9.19
CA PRO A 99 -3.94 -5.89 10.21
C PRO A 99 -3.82 -6.83 11.41
N ARG A 100 -2.60 -6.96 11.93
CA ARG A 100 -2.24 -7.79 13.08
C ARG A 100 -1.15 -7.11 13.88
N PRO A 101 -1.50 -6.06 14.63
CA PRO A 101 -0.54 -5.48 15.55
C PRO A 101 -0.26 -6.46 16.69
N ARG A 102 0.97 -6.46 17.19
CA ARG A 102 1.42 -7.29 18.30
C ARG A 102 2.53 -6.60 19.07
N TRP A 103 2.62 -6.90 20.35
CA TRP A 103 3.82 -6.63 21.11
C TRP A 103 4.85 -7.74 20.85
N ALA A 104 6.08 -7.33 20.56
CA ALA A 104 7.24 -8.20 20.40
C ALA A 104 8.16 -7.98 21.61
N GLU A 105 7.81 -8.64 22.72
CA GLU A 105 8.50 -8.56 24.01
C GLU A 105 10.03 -8.71 23.91
N GLU A 106 10.51 -9.60 23.03
CA GLU A 106 11.96 -9.84 22.85
C GLU A 106 12.72 -8.61 22.35
N TYR A 107 12.04 -7.67 21.69
CA TYR A 107 12.65 -6.49 21.08
C TYR A 107 12.17 -5.17 21.69
N ASP A 108 11.26 -5.21 22.67
CA ASP A 108 10.57 -4.03 23.20
C ASP A 108 9.95 -3.16 22.09
N GLU A 109 9.31 -3.82 21.12
CA GLU A 109 8.64 -3.17 20.00
C GLU A 109 7.17 -3.57 19.90
N ILE A 110 6.30 -2.60 19.63
CA ILE A 110 4.91 -2.81 19.25
C ILE A 110 4.83 -2.62 17.73
N VAL A 111 4.61 -3.74 17.04
CA VAL A 111 4.72 -3.80 15.58
C VAL A 111 3.34 -3.95 14.96
N LEU A 112 2.95 -3.02 14.10
CA LEU A 112 1.82 -3.21 13.20
C LEU A 112 2.26 -4.04 11.98
N MET A 113 2.03 -5.34 12.07
CA MET A 113 2.12 -6.23 10.91
C MET A 113 0.78 -6.28 10.18
N SER A 114 0.79 -6.73 8.94
CA SER A 114 -0.43 -7.20 8.30
C SER A 114 -0.18 -8.46 7.48
N ARG A 115 -1.26 -9.17 7.19
CA ARG A 115 -1.27 -10.36 6.38
C ARG A 115 -2.06 -10.10 5.10
N TRP A 116 -1.49 -10.49 3.97
CA TRP A 116 -2.25 -10.55 2.72
C TRP A 116 -3.26 -11.70 2.79
N VAL A 117 -4.55 -11.40 2.57
CA VAL A 117 -5.67 -12.34 2.69
C VAL A 117 -6.53 -12.44 1.43
N SER A 118 -6.13 -11.76 0.35
CA SER A 118 -6.89 -11.80 -0.90
C SER A 118 -7.04 -13.23 -1.42
N THR A 119 -8.23 -13.51 -1.92
CA THR A 119 -8.59 -14.77 -2.59
C THR A 119 -8.84 -14.57 -4.08
N GLU A 120 -8.50 -13.40 -4.61
CA GLU A 120 -8.66 -13.09 -6.02
C GLU A 120 -7.66 -13.88 -6.87
N ASP A 121 -8.12 -14.33 -8.03
CA ASP A 121 -7.26 -15.02 -9.00
C ASP A 121 -6.41 -13.99 -9.75
N ASP A 122 -5.09 -14.16 -9.71
CA ASP A 122 -4.13 -13.23 -10.32
C ASP A 122 -4.30 -13.12 -11.84
N MET A 123 -4.68 -14.22 -12.51
CA MET A 123 -4.91 -14.22 -13.95
C MET A 123 -6.18 -13.46 -14.31
N GLU A 124 -7.25 -13.62 -13.53
CA GLU A 124 -8.47 -12.84 -13.68
C GLU A 124 -8.21 -11.34 -13.47
N LEU A 125 -7.46 -10.99 -12.41
CA LEU A 125 -7.10 -9.61 -12.11
C LEU A 125 -6.25 -8.98 -13.24
N MET A 126 -5.28 -9.73 -13.76
CA MET A 126 -4.47 -9.31 -14.91
C MET A 126 -5.32 -9.09 -16.16
N MET A 127 -6.28 -9.97 -16.42
CA MET A 127 -7.16 -9.84 -17.59
C MET A 127 -8.06 -8.61 -17.49
N LYS A 128 -8.59 -8.32 -16.29
CA LYS A 128 -9.32 -7.08 -16.00
C LYS A 128 -8.44 -5.84 -16.22
N ALA A 129 -7.21 -5.86 -15.69
CA ALA A 129 -6.26 -4.76 -15.88
C ALA A 129 -5.97 -4.50 -17.37
N LYS A 130 -5.75 -5.58 -18.14
CA LYS A 130 -5.49 -5.51 -19.58
C LYS A 130 -6.69 -4.92 -20.33
N ASP A 131 -7.91 -5.31 -19.99
CA ASP A 131 -9.12 -4.77 -20.63
C ASP A 131 -9.27 -3.27 -20.35
N VAL A 132 -9.14 -2.84 -19.08
CA VAL A 132 -9.17 -1.41 -18.69
C VAL A 132 -8.04 -0.61 -19.35
N PHE A 133 -6.85 -1.18 -19.46
CA PHE A 133 -5.72 -0.54 -20.12
C PHE A 133 -6.00 -0.29 -21.60
N LEU A 134 -6.52 -1.30 -22.32
CA LEU A 134 -6.82 -1.19 -23.75
C LEU A 134 -7.96 -0.20 -24.02
N GLU A 135 -8.97 -0.15 -23.16
CA GLU A 135 -10.05 0.85 -23.24
C GLU A 135 -9.51 2.28 -23.07
N ASN A 136 -8.65 2.50 -22.07
CA ASN A 136 -8.02 3.79 -21.85
C ASN A 136 -7.06 4.18 -22.97
N LEU A 137 -6.27 3.23 -23.48
CA LEU A 137 -5.35 3.46 -24.59
C LEU A 137 -6.10 3.90 -25.86
N LYS A 138 -7.24 3.25 -26.18
CA LYS A 138 -8.12 3.67 -27.29
C LYS A 138 -8.69 5.07 -27.10
N ALA A 139 -8.90 5.49 -25.85
CA ALA A 139 -9.34 6.84 -25.50
C ALA A 139 -8.19 7.86 -25.46
N GLY A 140 -6.97 7.48 -25.84
CA GLY A 140 -5.81 8.35 -25.80
C GLY A 140 -5.31 8.63 -24.37
N ARG A 141 -5.56 7.71 -23.42
CA ARG A 141 -5.16 7.87 -22.02
C ARG A 141 -4.24 6.74 -21.57
N LEU A 142 -3.19 7.11 -20.84
CA LEU A 142 -2.36 6.18 -20.09
C LEU A 142 -2.77 6.24 -18.63
N VAL A 143 -3.15 5.09 -18.07
CA VAL A 143 -3.56 4.95 -16.67
C VAL A 143 -2.53 4.15 -15.90
N SER A 144 -2.42 4.43 -14.61
CA SER A 144 -1.71 3.59 -13.66
C SER A 144 -2.71 2.73 -12.90
N PHE A 145 -2.32 1.51 -12.56
CA PHE A 145 -3.14 0.63 -11.74
C PHE A 145 -2.64 0.62 -10.31
N ASP A 146 -3.58 0.59 -9.37
CA ASP A 146 -3.31 0.49 -7.95
C ASP A 146 -4.23 -0.55 -7.33
N THR A 147 -3.86 -1.03 -6.15
CA THR A 147 -4.65 -1.98 -5.38
C THR A 147 -4.65 -1.56 -3.93
N LEU A 148 -5.84 -1.34 -3.37
CA LEU A 148 -5.97 -0.82 -2.02
C LEU A 148 -5.63 -1.90 -0.99
N GLY A 149 -4.62 -1.62 -0.16
CA GLY A 149 -4.16 -2.47 0.93
C GLY A 149 -4.44 -1.82 2.28
N ILE A 150 -3.45 -1.15 2.85
CA ILE A 150 -3.62 -0.25 4.00
C ILE A 150 -3.51 1.19 3.48
N GLU A 151 -4.46 2.04 3.84
CA GLU A 151 -4.54 3.44 3.40
C GLU A 151 -4.07 4.42 4.49
N GLU A 152 -4.40 4.13 5.74
CA GLU A 152 -4.06 4.99 6.87
C GLU A 152 -3.87 4.18 8.14
N VAL A 153 -2.87 4.61 8.92
CA VAL A 153 -2.58 4.07 10.23
C VAL A 153 -2.32 5.22 11.18
N THR A 154 -2.98 5.19 12.34
CA THR A 154 -2.68 6.07 13.46
C THR A 154 -2.49 5.23 14.73
N ALA A 155 -1.51 5.60 15.55
CA ALA A 155 -1.27 4.98 16.85
C ALA A 155 -1.61 5.99 17.96
N ILE A 156 -2.47 5.56 18.88
CA ILE A 156 -3.00 6.38 19.96
C ILE A 156 -2.75 5.66 21.28
N VAL A 157 -2.25 6.38 22.28
CA VAL A 157 -2.02 5.85 23.63
C VAL A 157 -2.76 6.66 24.69
N ASN A 158 -2.85 6.12 25.90
CA ASN A 158 -3.28 6.92 27.04
C ASN A 158 -2.27 8.05 27.31
N PRO A 159 -2.69 9.28 27.68
CA PRO A 159 -1.78 10.35 28.08
C PRO A 159 -0.75 9.96 29.16
N ALA A 160 -1.10 9.03 30.07
CA ALA A 160 -0.19 8.50 31.08
C ALA A 160 1.00 7.75 30.48
N ASN A 161 0.84 7.14 29.30
CA ASN A 161 1.87 6.36 28.62
C ASN A 161 2.56 7.10 27.49
N LYS A 162 2.33 8.41 27.34
CA LYS A 162 2.93 9.21 26.25
C LYS A 162 4.46 9.11 26.25
N ASP A 163 5.05 9.09 27.44
CA ASP A 163 6.50 9.06 27.59
C ASP A 163 7.09 7.64 27.54
N ASP A 164 6.26 6.60 27.59
CA ASP A 164 6.68 5.19 27.56
C ASP A 164 6.88 4.66 26.13
N VAL A 165 6.42 5.40 25.11
CA VAL A 165 6.46 4.96 23.72
C VAL A 165 6.98 6.04 22.76
N TYR A 166 7.43 5.63 21.59
CA TYR A 166 7.81 6.53 20.48
C TYR A 166 7.59 5.87 19.12
N LEU A 167 7.38 6.66 18.06
CA LEU A 167 7.25 6.13 16.69
C LEU A 167 8.61 5.91 16.03
N VAL A 168 8.72 4.81 15.29
CA VAL A 168 9.85 4.48 14.44
C VAL A 168 9.35 4.33 12.99
N TRP A 169 10.15 4.87 12.07
CA TRP A 169 9.89 5.01 10.64
C TRP A 169 10.75 4.06 9.81
#